data_AF-Q0UWG0-F1
#
_entry.id   AF-Q0UWG0-F1
#
_cell.length_a   1.000
_cell.length_b   1.000
_cell.length_c   1.000
_cell.angle_alpha   90.00
_cell.angle_beta   90.00
_cell.angle_gamma   90.00
#
_symmetry.space_group_name_H-M   'P 1'
#
loop_
_entity.id
_entity.type
_entity.pdbx_description
1 polymer ?
#
loop_
_entity_poly.entity_id
_entity_poly.type
_entity_poly.pdbx_seq_one_letter_code
_entity_poly.pdbx_strand_id
1 'polypeptide(L)'
;MYGGTAKEISSLVSTINKLAHAREECEDEPQLIIVLIDEIDKLVPCRKQVARKNEPLDTVRATAEVLTGIDRLRSAINVVWIFTTNLVDDLDPAFVDRCLLREAIKAPVANCIYELLRAELNTRIQRGEILLDHMAESASSHGLQTTGRIINADAATSDIPLIEIPSLKAAKVHQSATLHTVVQMLQHISTLSMGISARHLRGLLKVSHFQCRVYGRPTLQEALTAFEILVRKEVELSPEQDVSSVMAARDVEDCEDADMELPMGDSQQGNGEDISLPIDVNIYSSDL
;
A
#
# COMPACT_ATOMS: atom_id res chain seq x y z
N MET A 1 36.15 -11.69 -7.88
CA MET A 1 35.49 -12.14 -9.13
C MET A 1 34.68 -10.97 -9.63
N TYR A 2 35.13 -10.29 -10.68
CA TYR A 2 34.49 -9.08 -11.22
C TYR A 2 33.85 -9.45 -12.55
N GLY A 3 32.53 -9.27 -12.72
CA GLY A 3 31.79 -9.57 -13.95
C GLY A 3 30.58 -10.51 -13.82
N GLY A 4 30.25 -10.99 -12.62
CA GLY A 4 29.16 -11.95 -12.41
C GLY A 4 27.78 -11.34 -12.73
N THR A 5 27.53 -10.14 -12.20
CA THR A 5 26.23 -9.47 -12.27
C THR A 5 25.82 -9.15 -13.71
N ALA A 6 26.73 -8.62 -14.53
CA ALA A 6 26.43 -8.33 -15.94
C ALA A 6 26.04 -9.60 -16.73
N LYS A 7 26.72 -10.72 -16.47
CA LYS A 7 26.42 -12.01 -17.12
C LYS A 7 25.05 -12.56 -16.71
N GLU A 8 24.72 -12.44 -15.43
CA GLU A 8 23.41 -12.83 -14.90
C GLU A 8 22.27 -12.00 -15.52
N ILE A 9 22.45 -10.68 -15.64
CA ILE A 9 21.50 -9.79 -16.31
C ILE A 9 21.32 -10.20 -17.77
N SER A 10 22.41 -10.44 -18.50
CA SER A 10 22.32 -10.88 -19.90
C SER A 10 21.58 -12.22 -20.03
N SER A 11 21.77 -13.15 -19.09
CA SER A 11 21.05 -14.43 -19.08
C SER A 11 19.56 -14.25 -18.77
N LEU A 12 19.22 -13.36 -17.84
CA LEU A 12 17.83 -13.00 -17.52
C LEU A 12 17.13 -12.43 -18.75
N VAL A 13 17.72 -11.43 -19.41
CA VAL A 13 17.19 -10.82 -20.63
C VAL A 13 17.00 -11.85 -21.74
N SER A 14 17.98 -12.75 -21.93
CA SER A 14 17.88 -13.82 -22.92
C SER A 14 16.70 -14.77 -22.62
N THR A 15 16.46 -15.07 -21.35
CA THR A 15 15.34 -15.91 -20.92
C THR A 15 14.01 -15.22 -21.16
N ILE A 16 13.89 -13.95 -20.78
CA ILE A 16 12.68 -13.14 -21.03
C ILE A 16 12.40 -13.06 -22.54
N ASN A 17 13.43 -12.88 -23.37
CA ASN A 17 13.27 -12.85 -24.81
C ASN A 17 12.73 -14.16 -25.38
N LYS A 18 13.22 -15.31 -24.89
CA LYS A 18 12.71 -16.61 -25.30
C LYS A 18 11.25 -16.78 -24.89
N LEU A 19 10.88 -16.40 -23.68
CA LEU A 19 9.50 -16.47 -23.21
C LEU A 19 8.58 -15.53 -24.01
N ALA A 20 9.05 -14.32 -24.32
CA ALA A 20 8.27 -13.34 -25.07
C ALA A 20 7.96 -13.82 -26.49
N HIS A 21 8.88 -14.56 -27.12
CA HIS A 21 8.80 -15.04 -28.49
C HIS A 21 8.47 -16.54 -28.63
N ALA A 22 8.22 -17.26 -27.53
CA ALA A 22 7.96 -18.70 -27.55
C ALA A 22 6.78 -19.12 -28.48
N ARG A 23 5.89 -18.18 -28.79
CA ARG A 23 4.79 -18.34 -29.75
C ARG A 23 5.20 -18.55 -31.20
N GLU A 24 6.38 -18.08 -31.63
CA GLU A 24 6.86 -18.38 -32.99
C GLU A 24 7.23 -19.88 -33.12
N GLU A 25 7.38 -20.59 -32.00
CA GLU A 25 7.81 -21.99 -31.96
C GLU A 25 6.74 -22.97 -31.39
N CYS A 26 5.72 -22.51 -30.64
CA CYS A 26 4.65 -23.32 -30.02
C CYS A 26 3.25 -22.67 -30.09
N GLU A 27 2.19 -23.48 -30.23
CA GLU A 27 0.75 -23.10 -30.35
C GLU A 27 0.10 -22.49 -29.08
N ASP A 28 0.86 -21.99 -28.11
CA ASP A 28 0.33 -21.54 -26.80
C ASP A 28 -0.40 -20.17 -26.87
N GLU A 29 -1.32 -19.92 -25.93
CA GLU A 29 -2.00 -18.62 -25.71
C GLU A 29 -0.99 -17.49 -25.36
N PRO A 30 -1.29 -16.21 -25.63
CA PRO A 30 -0.31 -15.14 -25.41
C PRO A 30 -0.07 -14.95 -23.92
N GLN A 31 1.19 -15.08 -23.50
CA GLN A 31 1.60 -14.87 -22.11
C GLN A 31 2.00 -13.43 -21.87
N LEU A 32 1.42 -12.81 -20.84
CA LEU A 32 1.87 -11.54 -20.28
C LEU A 32 3.06 -11.81 -19.35
N ILE A 33 4.20 -11.19 -19.64
CA ILE A 33 5.42 -11.30 -18.83
C ILE A 33 5.58 -10.01 -18.04
N ILE A 34 5.52 -10.12 -16.71
CA ILE A 34 5.78 -9.00 -15.80
C ILE A 34 7.15 -9.20 -15.17
N VAL A 35 8.06 -8.26 -15.39
CA VAL A 35 9.40 -8.25 -14.81
C VAL A 35 9.45 -7.19 -13.72
N LEU A 36 9.51 -7.61 -12.46
CA LEU A 36 9.68 -6.73 -11.31
C LEU A 36 11.14 -6.73 -10.86
N ILE A 37 11.78 -5.57 -10.83
CA ILE A 37 13.10 -5.40 -10.24
C ILE A 37 13.02 -4.40 -9.09
N ASP A 38 13.29 -4.91 -7.89
CA ASP A 38 13.38 -4.08 -6.69
C ASP A 38 14.77 -3.47 -6.50
N GLU A 39 14.81 -2.28 -5.91
CA GLU A 39 16.03 -1.50 -5.63
C GLU A 39 16.93 -1.34 -6.87
N ILE A 40 16.34 -0.92 -8.00
CA ILE A 40 17.05 -0.79 -9.29
C ILE A 40 18.26 0.16 -9.22
N ASP A 41 18.27 1.09 -8.26
CA ASP A 41 19.40 1.99 -7.97
C ASP A 41 20.71 1.26 -7.66
N LYS A 42 20.64 0.01 -7.17
CA LYS A 42 21.82 -0.83 -6.94
C LYS A 42 22.43 -1.38 -8.23
N LEU A 43 21.63 -1.50 -9.30
CA LEU A 43 22.07 -2.02 -10.60
C LEU A 43 22.35 -0.91 -11.61
N VAL A 44 21.66 0.23 -11.46
CA VAL A 44 21.68 1.33 -12.41
C VAL A 44 22.02 2.67 -11.74
N PRO A 45 23.14 2.76 -11.00
CA PRO A 45 23.53 4.01 -10.36
C PRO A 45 24.05 5.03 -11.37
N CYS A 46 23.94 6.30 -11.03
CA CYS A 46 24.40 7.43 -11.82
C CYS A 46 25.93 7.36 -12.00
N ARG A 47 26.38 7.32 -13.26
CA ARG A 47 27.81 7.21 -13.62
C ARG A 47 28.69 8.28 -12.99
N LYS A 48 28.17 9.50 -12.80
CA LYS A 48 28.89 10.60 -12.13
C LYS A 48 29.16 10.28 -10.66
N GLN A 49 28.25 9.56 -10.00
CA GLN A 49 28.42 9.13 -8.62
C GLN A 49 29.34 7.92 -8.51
N VAL A 50 29.21 6.94 -9.41
CA VAL A 50 30.11 5.76 -9.52
C VAL A 50 31.58 6.20 -9.63
N ALA A 51 31.86 7.17 -10.51
CA ALA A 51 33.21 7.71 -10.70
C ALA A 51 33.76 8.44 -9.46
N ARG A 52 32.89 9.00 -8.62
CA ARG A 52 33.29 9.65 -7.35
C ARG A 52 33.47 8.65 -6.22
N LYS A 53 32.69 7.57 -6.20
CA LYS A 53 32.69 6.54 -5.14
C LYS A 53 33.74 5.44 -5.35
N ASN A 54 34.56 5.51 -6.41
CA ASN A 54 35.47 4.42 -6.83
C ASN A 54 34.75 3.07 -6.94
N GLU A 55 33.48 3.09 -7.34
CA GLU A 55 32.72 1.88 -7.55
C GLU A 55 33.29 1.08 -8.74
N PRO A 56 33.22 -0.26 -8.69
CA PRO A 56 33.89 -1.11 -9.67
C PRO A 56 33.31 -0.93 -11.07
N LEU A 57 34.17 -1.11 -12.08
CA LEU A 57 33.80 -1.18 -13.51
C LEU A 57 32.68 -2.19 -13.80
N ASP A 58 32.48 -3.16 -12.91
CA ASP A 58 31.41 -4.15 -12.99
C ASP A 58 30.02 -3.51 -12.93
N THR A 59 29.83 -2.52 -12.05
CA THR A 59 28.56 -1.78 -11.92
C THR A 59 28.20 -1.06 -13.22
N VAL A 60 29.19 -0.41 -13.86
CA VAL A 60 28.99 0.26 -15.16
C VAL A 60 28.59 -0.73 -16.25
N ARG A 61 29.17 -1.94 -16.23
CA ARG A 61 28.81 -3.01 -17.17
C ARG A 61 27.41 -3.55 -16.90
N ALA A 62 27.05 -3.76 -15.63
CA ALA A 62 25.72 -4.18 -15.24
C ALA A 62 24.66 -3.16 -15.70
N THR A 63 24.89 -1.87 -15.47
CA THR A 63 24.02 -0.79 -15.97
C THR A 63 23.85 -0.84 -17.49
N ALA A 64 24.95 -1.04 -18.24
CA ALA A 64 24.88 -1.14 -19.69
C ALA A 64 24.08 -2.36 -20.17
N GLU A 65 24.21 -3.50 -19.49
CA GLU A 65 23.43 -4.71 -19.79
C GLU A 65 21.93 -4.52 -19.49
N VAL A 66 21.58 -3.83 -18.39
CA VAL A 66 20.17 -3.49 -18.10
C VAL A 66 19.58 -2.62 -19.19
N LEU A 67 20.24 -1.51 -19.54
CA LEU A 67 19.77 -0.59 -20.59
C LEU A 67 19.60 -1.31 -21.93
N THR A 68 20.60 -2.11 -22.31
CA THR A 68 20.57 -2.91 -23.55
C THR A 68 19.45 -3.95 -23.51
N GLY A 69 19.20 -4.56 -22.35
CA GLY A 69 18.13 -5.54 -22.17
C GLY A 69 16.74 -4.94 -22.33
N ILE A 70 16.50 -3.77 -21.73
CA ILE A 70 15.26 -3.00 -21.89
C ILE A 70 15.05 -2.62 -23.36
N ASP A 71 16.10 -2.12 -24.01
CA ASP A 71 16.02 -1.70 -25.41
C ASP A 71 15.74 -2.89 -26.35
N ARG A 72 16.32 -4.07 -26.08
CA ARG A 72 16.06 -5.31 -26.85
C ARG A 72 14.62 -5.78 -26.75
N LEU A 73 14.01 -5.66 -25.56
CA LEU A 73 12.67 -6.16 -25.29
C LEU A 73 11.58 -5.10 -25.50
N ARG A 74 11.93 -3.89 -25.96
CA ARG A 74 10.98 -2.80 -26.21
C ARG A 74 9.94 -3.13 -27.28
N SER A 75 10.28 -3.96 -28.26
CA SER A 75 9.33 -4.38 -29.32
C SER A 75 8.35 -5.47 -28.87
N ALA A 76 8.60 -6.11 -27.73
CA ALA A 76 7.73 -7.15 -27.21
C ALA A 76 6.52 -6.53 -26.50
N ILE A 77 5.37 -6.55 -27.16
CA ILE A 77 4.11 -5.95 -26.65
C ILE A 77 3.55 -6.65 -25.41
N ASN A 78 4.04 -7.84 -25.09
CA ASN A 78 3.60 -8.69 -23.99
C ASN A 78 4.57 -8.65 -22.80
N VAL A 79 5.54 -7.75 -22.76
CA VAL A 79 6.49 -7.59 -21.65
C VAL A 79 6.26 -6.26 -20.95
N VAL A 80 6.00 -6.32 -19.64
CA VAL A 80 5.84 -5.17 -18.77
C VAL A 80 6.97 -5.15 -17.75
N TRP A 81 7.69 -4.03 -17.70
CA TRP A 81 8.74 -3.81 -16.71
C TRP A 81 8.22 -2.93 -15.58
N ILE A 82 8.45 -3.38 -14.35
CA ILE A 82 8.16 -2.63 -13.12
C ILE A 82 9.46 -2.51 -12.34
N PHE A 83 9.81 -1.29 -11.97
CA PHE A 83 11.01 -0.99 -11.21
C PHE A 83 10.63 -0.25 -9.93
N THR A 84 11.29 -0.58 -8.83
CA THR A 84 11.19 0.18 -7.58
C THR A 84 12.57 0.69 -7.16
N THR A 85 12.61 1.89 -6.60
CA THR A 85 13.83 2.51 -6.09
C THR A 85 13.51 3.39 -4.89
N ASN A 86 14.44 3.49 -3.96
CA ASN A 86 14.39 4.48 -2.87
C ASN A 86 15.23 5.73 -3.17
N LEU A 87 16.05 5.71 -4.23
CA LEU A 87 17.06 6.72 -4.54
C LEU A 87 16.93 7.18 -6.00
N VAL A 88 15.81 7.83 -6.32
CA VAL A 88 15.50 8.28 -7.69
C VAL A 88 16.59 9.20 -8.25
N ASP A 89 17.15 10.09 -7.41
CA ASP A 89 18.21 11.04 -7.79
C ASP A 89 19.56 10.35 -8.08
N ASP A 90 19.73 9.12 -7.60
CA ASP A 90 20.95 8.34 -7.78
C ASP A 90 20.90 7.46 -9.03
N LEU A 91 19.80 7.47 -9.81
CA LEU A 91 19.68 6.66 -11.02
C LEU A 91 20.45 7.23 -12.22
N ASP A 92 20.88 6.33 -13.13
CA ASP A 92 21.40 6.74 -14.43
C ASP A 92 20.31 7.49 -15.23
N PRO A 93 20.57 8.72 -15.71
CA PRO A 93 19.57 9.49 -16.46
C PRO A 93 19.04 8.76 -17.70
N ALA A 94 19.88 7.98 -18.38
CA ALA A 94 19.46 7.24 -19.55
C ALA A 94 18.47 6.11 -19.20
N PHE A 95 18.50 5.59 -17.97
CA PHE A 95 17.50 4.65 -17.50
C PHE A 95 16.18 5.37 -17.22
N VAL A 96 16.23 6.52 -16.52
CA VAL A 96 15.05 7.32 -16.21
C VAL A 96 14.29 7.74 -17.48
N ASP A 97 15.02 8.13 -18.53
CA ASP A 97 14.44 8.48 -19.84
C ASP A 97 13.71 7.32 -20.54
N ARG A 98 14.01 6.06 -20.17
CA ARG A 98 13.35 4.86 -20.73
C ARG A 98 12.11 4.44 -19.94
N CYS A 99 11.90 4.99 -18.74
CA CYS A 99 10.74 4.71 -17.93
C CYS A 99 9.57 5.57 -18.39
N LEU A 100 8.50 4.94 -18.87
CA LEU A 100 7.32 5.65 -19.37
C LEU A 100 6.51 6.29 -18.23
N LEU A 101 6.26 5.54 -17.16
CA LEU A 101 5.50 5.97 -15.99
C LEU A 101 6.45 6.06 -14.80
N ARG A 102 6.38 7.17 -14.06
CA ARG A 102 7.19 7.43 -12.88
C ARG A 102 6.27 7.93 -11.79
N GLU A 103 5.99 7.07 -10.82
CA GLU A 103 5.10 7.38 -9.70
C GLU A 103 5.87 7.37 -8.39
N ALA A 104 5.79 8.49 -7.67
CA ALA A 104 6.42 8.63 -6.36
C ALA A 104 5.46 8.14 -5.27
N ILE A 105 5.74 6.97 -4.71
CA ILE A 105 4.94 6.41 -3.62
C ILE A 105 5.36 7.04 -2.29
N LYS A 106 4.48 7.86 -1.73
CA LYS A 106 4.68 8.52 -0.43
C LYS A 106 4.24 7.61 0.73
N ALA A 107 4.52 8.05 1.96
CA ALA A 107 3.97 7.42 3.14
C ALA A 107 2.42 7.38 3.07
N PRO A 108 1.78 6.32 3.60
CA PRO A 108 0.34 6.17 3.51
C PRO A 108 -0.39 7.30 4.25
N VAL A 109 -1.46 7.81 3.64
CA VAL A 109 -2.36 8.78 4.28
C VAL A 109 -3.24 8.09 5.33
N ALA A 110 -3.88 8.87 6.21
CA ALA A 110 -4.68 8.35 7.33
C ALA A 110 -5.75 7.32 6.88
N ASN A 111 -6.44 7.55 5.76
CA ASN A 111 -7.43 6.61 5.23
C ASN A 111 -6.81 5.26 4.83
N CYS A 112 -5.64 5.29 4.19
CA CYS A 112 -4.90 4.08 3.83
C CYS A 112 -4.39 3.35 5.08
N ILE A 113 -3.94 4.10 6.10
CA ILE A 113 -3.52 3.53 7.38
C ILE A 113 -4.70 2.86 8.08
N TYR A 114 -5.87 3.49 8.08
CA TYR A 114 -7.09 2.93 8.65
C TYR A 114 -7.41 1.57 8.01
N GLU A 115 -7.48 1.50 6.68
CA GLU A 115 -7.79 0.25 5.97
C GLU A 115 -6.70 -0.82 6.17
N LEU A 116 -5.43 -0.41 6.20
CA LEU A 116 -4.31 -1.30 6.52
C LEU A 116 -4.48 -1.94 7.91
N LEU A 117 -4.69 -1.11 8.93
CA LEU A 117 -4.82 -1.57 10.31
C LEU A 117 -6.09 -2.39 10.49
N ARG A 118 -7.20 -1.95 9.87
CA ARG A 118 -8.49 -2.66 9.86
C ARG A 118 -8.33 -4.08 9.34
N ALA A 119 -7.75 -4.25 8.14
CA ALA A 119 -7.56 -5.57 7.53
C ALA A 119 -6.69 -6.49 8.40
N GLU A 120 -5.62 -5.93 8.98
CA GLU A 120 -4.66 -6.67 9.81
C GLU A 120 -5.26 -7.06 11.17
N LEU A 121 -6.09 -6.22 11.76
CA LEU A 121 -6.86 -6.51 12.97
C LEU A 121 -7.97 -7.53 12.72
N ASN A 122 -8.75 -7.38 11.64
CA ASN A 122 -9.80 -8.32 11.26
C ASN A 122 -9.24 -9.72 11.00
N THR A 123 -8.08 -9.82 10.35
CA THR A 123 -7.38 -11.10 10.16
C THR A 123 -7.04 -11.77 11.51
N ARG A 124 -6.66 -10.99 12.53
CA ARG A 124 -6.37 -11.52 13.88
C ARG A 124 -7.62 -11.92 14.65
N ILE A 125 -8.69 -11.14 14.52
CA ILE A 125 -10.00 -11.45 15.08
C ILE A 125 -10.50 -12.78 14.50
N GLN A 126 -10.44 -12.94 13.18
CA GLN A 126 -10.82 -14.16 12.46
C GLN A 126 -10.02 -15.39 12.94
N ARG A 127 -8.73 -15.21 13.25
CA ARG A 127 -7.87 -16.27 13.81
C ARG A 127 -8.11 -16.53 15.30
N GLY A 128 -8.97 -15.75 15.96
CA GLY A 128 -9.23 -15.85 17.40
C GLY A 128 -8.05 -15.39 18.27
N GLU A 129 -7.14 -14.59 17.71
CA GLU A 129 -5.98 -14.03 18.41
C GLU A 129 -6.36 -12.81 19.27
N ILE A 130 -7.36 -12.04 18.81
CA ILE A 130 -7.94 -10.88 19.50
C ILE A 130 -9.40 -11.18 19.80
N LEU A 131 -9.83 -10.90 21.02
CA LEU A 131 -11.22 -11.05 21.45
C LEU A 131 -11.99 -9.74 21.17
N LEU A 132 -13.17 -9.86 20.57
CA LEU A 132 -14.12 -8.75 20.54
C LEU A 132 -14.84 -8.69 21.88
N ASP A 133 -14.82 -7.52 22.52
CA ASP A 133 -15.60 -7.31 23.74
C ASP A 133 -17.09 -7.37 23.39
N HIS A 134 -17.75 -8.44 23.83
CA HIS A 134 -19.20 -8.40 24.03
C HIS A 134 -19.48 -7.55 25.27
N MET A 135 -19.48 -6.22 25.14
CA MET A 135 -20.06 -5.36 26.18
C MET A 135 -21.59 -5.34 26.05
N ALA A 136 -22.21 -6.48 26.35
CA ALA A 136 -23.59 -6.61 26.80
C ALA A 136 -23.52 -7.66 27.92
N GLU A 137 -23.69 -7.35 29.19
CA GLU A 137 -24.90 -6.78 29.77
C GLU A 137 -24.56 -5.95 31.02
N SER A 138 -24.97 -4.69 31.02
CA SER A 138 -25.24 -3.93 32.24
C SER A 138 -26.37 -2.94 31.96
N ALA A 139 -27.55 -3.47 31.63
CA ALA A 139 -28.82 -2.76 31.72
C ALA A 139 -29.95 -3.79 31.94
N SER A 140 -30.30 -3.94 33.22
CA SER A 140 -31.54 -4.46 33.79
C SER A 140 -32.77 -4.54 32.87
N SER A 141 -33.41 -5.72 32.88
CA SER A 141 -34.86 -5.94 32.96
C SER A 141 -35.80 -4.89 32.32
N HIS A 142 -36.11 -5.04 31.04
CA HIS A 142 -37.47 -5.09 30.47
C HIS A 142 -37.40 -4.99 28.95
N GLY A 143 -38.20 -5.81 28.26
CA GLY A 143 -38.07 -6.05 26.83
C GLY A 143 -38.25 -4.82 25.94
N LEU A 144 -37.51 -4.78 24.84
CA LEU A 144 -38.03 -4.65 23.48
C LEU A 144 -36.88 -4.82 22.47
N GLN A 145 -37.04 -5.82 21.60
CA GLN A 145 -36.55 -5.93 20.21
C GLN A 145 -35.13 -5.44 19.88
N THR A 146 -34.19 -6.38 19.96
CA THR A 146 -32.91 -6.37 19.23
C THR A 146 -33.16 -6.25 17.72
N THR A 147 -32.93 -5.07 17.14
CA THR A 147 -32.87 -4.90 15.69
C THR A 147 -31.42 -5.06 15.22
N GLY A 148 -30.86 -6.24 15.44
CA GLY A 148 -29.74 -6.75 14.64
C GLY A 148 -30.36 -7.37 13.40
N ARG A 149 -30.00 -6.89 12.21
CA ARG A 149 -30.49 -7.42 10.94
C ARG A 149 -30.02 -8.87 10.78
N ILE A 150 -30.86 -9.81 11.21
CA ILE A 150 -30.72 -11.24 10.92
C ILE A 150 -30.97 -11.41 9.43
N ILE A 151 -29.91 -11.65 8.67
CA ILE A 151 -30.04 -12.19 7.31
C ILE A 151 -30.23 -13.69 7.51
N ASN A 152 -31.48 -14.16 7.52
CA ASN A 152 -31.77 -15.59 7.47
C ASN A 152 -31.45 -16.07 6.05
N ALA A 153 -30.47 -16.96 5.93
CA ALA A 153 -30.35 -17.88 4.82
C ALA A 153 -30.14 -19.28 5.41
N ASP A 154 -31.22 -20.04 5.41
CA ASP A 154 -31.35 -21.50 5.41
C ASP A 154 -30.23 -22.37 6.01
N ALA A 155 -30.61 -23.02 7.12
CA ALA A 155 -30.27 -24.37 7.57
C ALA A 155 -28.86 -24.95 7.33
N ALA A 156 -28.22 -25.26 8.47
CA ALA A 156 -27.14 -26.23 8.66
C ALA A 156 -25.70 -25.77 8.34
N THR A 157 -25.19 -24.83 9.14
CA THR A 157 -23.91 -24.90 9.88
C THR A 157 -23.94 -23.72 10.86
N SER A 158 -23.49 -23.90 12.10
CA SER A 158 -23.52 -22.87 13.13
C SER A 158 -22.47 -21.79 12.86
N ASP A 159 -22.76 -20.88 11.93
CA ASP A 159 -21.94 -19.72 11.64
C ASP A 159 -22.40 -18.54 12.51
N ILE A 160 -21.65 -18.27 13.59
CA ILE A 160 -21.77 -17.03 14.35
C ILE A 160 -21.40 -15.89 13.38
N PRO A 161 -22.21 -14.83 13.22
CA PRO A 161 -21.86 -13.74 12.31
C PRO A 161 -20.54 -13.13 12.79
N LEU A 162 -19.50 -13.24 11.96
CA LEU A 162 -18.21 -12.63 12.24
C LEU A 162 -18.41 -11.11 12.35
N ILE A 163 -18.26 -10.60 13.57
CA ILE A 163 -18.22 -9.17 13.81
C ILE A 163 -16.88 -8.67 13.26
N GLU A 164 -16.92 -7.92 12.17
CA GLU A 164 -15.76 -7.36 11.50
C GLU A 164 -15.70 -5.84 11.78
N ILE A 165 -14.50 -5.27 11.92
CA ILE A 165 -14.33 -3.81 11.93
C ILE A 165 -14.73 -3.29 10.53
N PRO A 166 -15.71 -2.37 10.44
CA PRO A 166 -16.25 -1.89 9.17
C PRO A 166 -15.24 -1.03 8.40
N SER A 167 -15.35 -0.99 7.07
CA SER A 167 -14.58 -0.05 6.25
C SER A 167 -14.96 1.39 6.54
N LEU A 168 -14.09 2.34 6.21
CA LEU A 168 -14.34 3.76 6.47
C LEU A 168 -15.60 4.27 5.74
N LYS A 169 -15.87 3.72 4.55
CA LYS A 169 -17.12 3.98 3.80
C LYS A 169 -18.35 3.42 4.54
N ALA A 170 -18.28 2.19 5.02
CA ALA A 170 -19.40 1.55 5.73
C ALA A 170 -19.67 2.22 7.09
N ALA A 171 -18.62 2.63 7.80
CA ALA A 171 -18.70 3.28 9.10
C ALA A 171 -19.33 4.68 9.07
N LYS A 172 -19.30 5.38 7.94
CA LYS A 172 -20.02 6.66 7.74
C LYS A 172 -21.54 6.46 7.61
N VAL A 173 -21.98 5.29 7.13
CA VAL A 173 -23.38 5.02 6.82
C VAL A 173 -24.09 4.29 7.97
N HIS A 174 -23.40 3.40 8.70
CA HIS A 174 -23.99 2.59 9.76
C HIS A 174 -23.15 2.72 11.04
N GLN A 175 -23.64 3.47 12.04
CA GLN A 175 -22.97 3.59 13.34
C GLN A 175 -23.82 2.97 14.45
N SER A 176 -23.36 1.84 14.97
CA SER A 176 -23.79 1.31 16.26
C SER A 176 -22.88 1.87 17.36
N ALA A 177 -23.41 2.17 18.55
CA ALA A 177 -22.70 2.88 19.61
C ALA A 177 -21.37 2.22 20.05
N THR A 178 -21.28 0.88 20.05
CA THR A 178 -20.05 0.15 20.43
C THR A 178 -18.99 0.13 19.31
N LEU A 179 -19.43 -0.04 18.07
CA LEU A 179 -18.54 -0.01 16.89
C LEU A 179 -18.03 1.40 16.62
N HIS A 180 -18.82 2.42 16.97
CA HIS A 180 -18.44 3.82 16.87
C HIS A 180 -17.14 4.12 17.62
N THR A 181 -17.00 3.64 18.86
CA THR A 181 -15.79 3.88 19.66
C THR A 181 -14.55 3.22 19.04
N VAL A 182 -14.65 1.97 18.57
CA VAL A 182 -13.53 1.25 17.95
C VAL A 182 -13.11 1.91 16.63
N VAL A 183 -14.08 2.31 15.80
CA VAL A 183 -13.82 3.04 14.55
C VAL A 183 -13.14 4.38 14.85
N GLN A 184 -13.64 5.14 15.81
CA GLN A 184 -13.04 6.42 16.21
C GLN A 184 -11.62 6.25 16.73
N MET A 185 -11.37 5.26 17.60
CA MET A 185 -10.03 4.95 18.08
C MET A 185 -9.09 4.61 16.94
N LEU A 186 -9.55 3.79 15.99
CA LEU A 186 -8.75 3.40 14.83
C LEU A 186 -8.47 4.57 13.89
N GLN A 187 -9.45 5.46 13.66
CA GLN A 187 -9.28 6.70 12.90
C GLN A 187 -8.28 7.65 13.57
N HIS A 188 -8.38 7.81 14.89
CA HIS A 188 -7.46 8.60 15.68
C HIS A 188 -6.02 8.06 15.59
N ILE A 189 -5.83 6.76 15.83
CA ILE A 189 -4.54 6.08 15.68
C ILE A 189 -3.99 6.25 14.26
N SER A 190 -4.85 6.15 13.25
CA SER A 190 -4.45 6.32 11.84
C SER A 190 -3.94 7.72 11.54
N THR A 191 -4.58 8.73 12.13
CA THR A 191 -4.15 10.13 12.03
C THR A 191 -2.82 10.36 12.76
N LEU A 192 -2.65 9.79 13.95
CA LEU A 192 -1.38 9.84 14.68
C LEU A 192 -0.23 9.13 13.96
N SER A 193 -0.56 8.12 13.15
CA SER A 193 0.41 7.26 12.46
C SER A 193 0.88 7.82 11.12
N MET A 194 0.41 9.00 10.70
CA MET A 194 0.82 9.61 9.44
C MET A 194 2.34 9.82 9.40
N GLY A 195 2.94 9.60 8.23
CA GLY A 195 4.40 9.69 8.06
C GLY A 195 5.17 8.43 8.44
N ILE A 196 4.54 7.44 9.07
CA ILE A 196 5.14 6.12 9.33
C ILE A 196 4.92 5.21 8.12
N SER A 197 5.96 4.47 7.70
CA SER A 197 5.83 3.52 6.59
C SER A 197 4.90 2.35 6.94
N ALA A 198 4.16 1.83 5.96
CA ALA A 198 3.29 0.67 6.16
C ALA A 198 4.05 -0.57 6.68
N ARG A 199 5.32 -0.75 6.30
CA ARG A 199 6.18 -1.82 6.82
C ARG A 199 6.41 -1.64 8.33
N HIS A 200 6.70 -0.41 8.75
CA HIS A 200 6.91 -0.10 10.16
C HIS A 200 5.61 -0.23 10.95
N LEU A 201 4.47 0.27 10.45
CA LEU A 201 3.17 0.11 11.10
C LEU A 201 2.80 -1.36 11.34
N ARG A 202 2.99 -2.23 10.35
CA ARG A 202 2.82 -3.68 10.52
C ARG A 202 3.78 -4.26 11.57
N GLY A 203 5.00 -3.75 11.64
CA GLY A 203 5.97 -4.09 12.68
C GLY A 203 5.50 -3.71 14.07
N LEU A 204 5.08 -2.45 14.28
CA LEU A 204 4.54 -1.95 15.54
C LEU A 204 3.31 -2.75 15.97
N LEU A 205 2.41 -3.09 15.05
CA LEU A 205 1.21 -3.87 15.38
C LEU A 205 1.55 -5.32 15.77
N LYS A 206 2.61 -5.90 15.20
CA LYS A 206 3.12 -7.20 15.66
C LYS A 206 3.71 -7.10 17.06
N VAL A 207 4.46 -6.04 17.35
CA VAL A 207 5.05 -5.81 18.68
C VAL A 207 3.98 -5.58 19.73
N SER A 208 2.97 -4.73 19.47
CA SER A 208 1.87 -4.49 20.41
C SER A 208 1.11 -5.77 20.70
N HIS A 209 0.76 -6.53 19.66
CA HIS A 209 0.08 -7.81 19.82
C HIS A 209 0.91 -8.80 20.63
N PHE A 210 2.22 -8.89 20.39
CA PHE A 210 3.11 -9.76 21.17
C PHE A 210 3.14 -9.35 22.65
N GLN A 211 3.25 -8.06 22.96
CA GLN A 211 3.26 -7.55 24.33
C GLN A 211 1.96 -7.88 25.07
N CYS A 212 0.82 -7.73 24.39
CA CYS A 212 -0.49 -8.07 24.95
C CYS A 212 -0.65 -9.59 25.19
N ARG A 213 -0.08 -10.43 24.32
CA ARG A 213 -0.23 -11.90 24.45
C ARG A 213 0.52 -12.53 25.62
N VAL A 214 1.47 -11.83 26.23
CA VAL A 214 2.20 -12.33 27.40
C VAL A 214 1.24 -12.71 28.54
N TYR A 215 0.08 -12.06 28.63
CA TYR A 215 -0.88 -12.24 29.73
C TYR A 215 -2.19 -12.95 29.33
N GLY A 216 -2.37 -13.33 28.07
CA GLY A 216 -3.60 -13.97 27.59
C GLY A 216 -3.98 -13.58 26.17
N ARG A 217 -5.24 -13.80 25.78
CA ARG A 217 -5.78 -13.24 24.53
C ARG A 217 -6.29 -11.83 24.82
N PRO A 218 -5.73 -10.77 24.20
CA PRO A 218 -6.18 -9.41 24.47
C PRO A 218 -7.56 -9.15 23.89
N THR A 219 -8.29 -8.24 24.53
CA THR A 219 -9.47 -7.65 23.90
C THR A 219 -9.07 -6.68 22.80
N LEU A 220 -9.99 -6.37 21.88
CA LEU A 220 -9.73 -5.42 20.81
C LEU A 220 -9.36 -4.02 21.36
N GLN A 221 -10.02 -3.60 22.45
CA GLN A 221 -9.71 -2.34 23.10
C GLN A 221 -8.30 -2.32 23.70
N GLU A 222 -7.89 -3.41 24.36
CA GLU A 222 -6.52 -3.57 24.90
C GLU A 222 -5.48 -3.55 23.78
N ALA A 223 -5.73 -4.27 22.69
CA ALA A 223 -4.83 -4.34 21.54
C ALA A 223 -4.65 -2.97 20.87
N LEU A 224 -5.74 -2.21 20.68
CA LEU A 224 -5.70 -0.86 20.13
C LEU A 224 -5.00 0.13 21.06
N THR A 225 -5.26 0.05 22.37
CA THR A 225 -4.61 0.91 23.37
C THR A 225 -3.11 0.67 23.43
N ALA A 226 -2.68 -0.60 23.45
CA ALA A 226 -1.27 -0.95 23.43
C ALA A 226 -0.58 -0.50 22.13
N PHE A 227 -1.27 -0.62 21.00
CA PHE A 227 -0.77 -0.14 19.73
C PHE A 227 -0.63 1.39 19.70
N GLU A 228 -1.63 2.13 20.21
CA GLU A 228 -1.57 3.60 20.32
C GLU A 228 -0.36 4.06 21.15
N ILE A 229 -0.08 3.40 22.27
CA ILE A 229 1.08 3.72 23.12
C ILE A 229 2.39 3.57 22.33
N LEU A 230 2.53 2.50 21.54
CA LEU A 230 3.73 2.30 20.71
C LEU A 230 3.85 3.34 19.60
N VAL A 231 2.75 3.67 18.92
CA VAL A 231 2.73 4.71 17.89
C VAL A 231 3.16 6.06 18.47
N ARG A 232 2.61 6.45 19.63
CA ARG A 232 3.00 7.71 20.30
C ARG A 232 4.50 7.74 20.62
N LYS A 233 5.03 6.64 21.15
CA LYS A 233 6.45 6.52 21.44
C LYS A 233 7.31 6.64 20.18
N GLU A 234 6.87 6.08 19.07
CA GLU A 234 7.59 6.16 17.78
C GLU A 234 7.61 7.58 17.23
N VAL A 235 6.48 8.30 17.31
CA VAL A 235 6.37 9.70 16.90
C VAL A 235 7.28 10.60 17.76
N GLU A 236 7.37 10.36 19.07
CA GLU A 236 8.27 11.09 19.98
C GLU A 236 9.76 10.88 19.65
N LEU A 237 10.13 9.69 19.16
CA LEU A 237 11.51 9.34 18.80
C LEU A 237 11.93 9.92 17.43
N SER A 238 10.98 10.34 16.60
CA SER A 238 11.21 10.90 15.25
C SER A 238 10.79 12.38 15.16
N PRO A 239 11.46 13.32 15.86
CA PRO A 239 11.04 14.72 15.94
C PRO A 239 11.22 15.55 14.65
N GLU A 240 11.72 14.97 13.55
CA GLU A 240 12.00 15.69 12.29
C GLU A 240 10.89 15.59 11.24
N GLN A 241 9.61 15.46 11.64
CA GLN A 241 8.51 15.57 10.69
C GLN A 241 7.94 16.99 10.68
N ASP A 242 8.34 17.72 9.65
CA ASP A 242 8.04 19.12 9.36
C ASP A 242 6.54 19.45 9.51
N VAL A 243 6.28 20.42 10.38
CA VAL A 243 4.96 20.87 10.85
C VAL A 243 4.13 21.54 9.74
N SER A 244 4.64 21.60 8.50
CA SER A 244 3.95 22.17 7.35
C SER A 244 2.90 21.25 6.72
N SER A 245 2.98 19.93 6.92
CA SER A 245 2.09 18.96 6.27
C SER A 245 0.78 18.70 7.03
N VAL A 246 0.75 18.97 8.35
CA VAL A 246 -0.42 18.75 9.21
C VAL A 246 -1.47 19.87 9.06
N MET A 247 -1.08 21.07 8.61
CA MET A 247 -2.03 22.16 8.39
C MET A 247 -2.75 22.07 7.04
N ALA A 248 -2.12 21.50 5.99
CA ALA A 248 -2.75 21.35 4.68
C ALA A 248 -3.83 20.26 4.63
N ALA A 249 -3.84 19.32 5.58
CA ALA A 249 -4.84 18.25 5.66
C ALA A 249 -6.14 18.68 6.40
N ARG A 250 -6.20 19.91 6.93
CA ARG A 250 -7.41 20.46 7.58
C ARG A 250 -8.34 21.21 6.63
N ASP A 251 -7.90 21.56 5.42
CA ASP A 251 -8.65 22.43 4.50
C ASP A 251 -9.37 21.67 3.38
N VAL A 252 -9.56 20.35 3.49
CA VAL A 252 -10.23 19.52 2.46
C VAL A 252 -11.62 19.00 2.89
N GLU A 253 -12.14 19.42 4.05
CA GLU A 253 -13.50 19.00 4.48
C GLU A 253 -14.65 19.92 4.06
N ASP A 254 -14.40 21.04 3.37
CA ASP A 254 -15.48 21.90 2.84
C ASP A 254 -15.47 21.95 1.30
N CYS A 255 -16.12 20.99 0.67
CA CYS A 255 -16.71 21.18 -0.66
C CYS A 255 -18.16 20.69 -0.61
N GLU A 256 -19.04 21.62 -0.23
CA GLU A 256 -20.48 21.49 -0.36
C GLU A 256 -20.89 21.39 -1.85
N ASP A 257 -21.92 20.60 -2.09
CA ASP A 257 -22.61 20.41 -3.36
C ASP A 257 -23.02 21.75 -4.01
N ALA A 258 -22.58 21.97 -5.25
CA ALA A 258 -23.17 22.97 -6.12
C ALA A 258 -23.18 22.48 -7.59
N ASP A 259 -24.35 21.97 -7.96
CA ASP A 259 -25.02 21.91 -9.27
C ASP A 259 -24.18 21.96 -10.57
N MET A 260 -24.37 20.88 -11.34
CA MET A 260 -24.08 20.75 -12.77
C MET A 260 -24.80 21.80 -13.61
N GLU A 261 -24.04 22.67 -14.30
CA GLU A 261 -24.41 23.18 -15.62
C GLU A 261 -23.17 23.23 -16.54
N LEU A 262 -23.23 22.51 -17.67
CA LEU A 262 -22.24 22.57 -18.75
C LEU A 262 -22.56 23.72 -19.71
N PRO A 263 -21.55 24.45 -20.20
CA PRO A 263 -21.62 24.94 -21.58
C PRO A 263 -20.39 24.57 -22.42
N MET A 264 -20.69 24.36 -23.70
CA MET A 264 -19.80 24.03 -24.81
C MET A 264 -18.95 25.23 -25.28
N GLY A 265 -17.73 25.00 -25.78
CA GLY A 265 -17.09 25.88 -26.78
C GLY A 265 -15.58 26.13 -26.71
N ASP A 266 -14.86 25.49 -27.64
CA ASP A 266 -13.73 25.98 -28.47
C ASP A 266 -12.31 26.31 -27.93
N SER A 267 -11.39 25.38 -28.27
CA SER A 267 -10.09 25.54 -28.96
C SER A 267 -8.86 26.29 -28.36
N GLN A 268 -7.75 25.50 -28.30
CA GLN A 268 -6.29 25.82 -28.28
C GLN A 268 -5.75 26.56 -27.03
N GLN A 269 -4.65 26.15 -26.37
CA GLN A 269 -3.30 25.92 -26.88
C GLN A 269 -2.46 25.18 -25.79
N GLY A 270 -1.44 24.40 -26.20
CA GLY A 270 -0.79 23.39 -25.37
C GLY A 270 0.14 23.82 -24.22
N ASN A 271 0.35 22.88 -23.30
CA ASN A 271 1.57 22.68 -22.53
C ASN A 271 1.67 21.19 -22.14
N GLY A 272 2.89 20.65 -22.12
CA GLY A 272 3.15 19.27 -21.73
C GLY A 272 2.84 19.06 -20.24
N GLU A 273 1.67 18.52 -19.96
CA GLU A 273 1.29 18.03 -18.64
C GLU A 273 1.80 16.60 -18.48
N ASP A 274 2.58 16.37 -17.41
CA ASP A 274 2.76 15.03 -16.86
C ASP A 274 1.35 14.49 -16.58
N ILE A 275 0.92 13.55 -17.41
CA ILE A 275 -0.35 12.83 -17.25
C ILE A 275 -0.14 11.89 -16.06
N SER A 276 -0.26 12.46 -14.86
CA SER A 276 -0.54 11.70 -13.66
C SER A 276 -1.95 11.15 -13.84
N LEU A 277 -2.02 9.87 -14.19
CA LEU A 277 -3.28 9.14 -14.07
C LEU A 277 -3.68 9.22 -12.59
N PRO A 278 -4.96 9.46 -12.27
CA PRO A 278 -5.41 9.38 -10.89
C PRO A 278 -5.43 7.91 -10.51
N ILE A 279 -4.27 7.38 -10.12
CA ILE A 279 -4.22 6.18 -9.30
C ILE A 279 -4.76 6.62 -7.95
N ASP A 280 -6.04 6.38 -7.74
CA ASP A 280 -6.69 6.60 -6.45
C ASP A 280 -6.02 5.67 -5.43
N VAL A 281 -5.03 6.22 -4.71
CA VAL A 281 -4.30 5.56 -3.62
C VAL A 281 -5.22 5.11 -2.47
N ASN A 282 -6.53 5.41 -2.54
CA ASN A 282 -7.55 4.93 -1.63
C ASN A 282 -8.17 3.56 -2.01
N ILE A 283 -7.80 2.93 -3.11
CA ILE A 283 -8.38 1.62 -3.49
C ILE A 283 -7.51 0.48 -2.96
N TYR A 284 -7.72 0.14 -1.68
CA TYR A 284 -7.58 -1.24 -1.22
C TYR A 284 -8.98 -1.86 -1.21
N SER A 285 -9.45 -2.36 -2.36
CA SER A 285 -10.65 -3.22 -2.37
C SER A 285 -10.28 -4.52 -1.68
N SER A 286 -10.95 -4.80 -0.57
CA SER A 286 -10.87 -6.07 0.14
C SER A 286 -11.91 -7.04 -0.45
N ASP A 287 -11.80 -7.28 -1.76
CA ASP A 287 -12.57 -8.31 -2.44
C ASP A 287 -11.62 -9.42 -2.90
N LEU A 288 -11.34 -10.33 -1.96
CA LEU A 288 -10.82 -11.67 -2.21
C LEU A 288 -11.31 -12.59 -1.09
#